data_AF-W7L376-F1
#
_entry.id   AF-W7L376-F1
#
_cell.length_a   1.000
_cell.length_b   1.000
_cell.length_c   1.000
_cell.angle_alpha   90.00
_cell.angle_beta   90.00
_cell.angle_gamma   90.00
#
_symmetry.space_group_name_H-M   'P 1'
#
loop_
_entity.id
_entity.type
_entity.pdbx_description
1 polymer ?
#
loop_
_entity_poly.entity_id
_entity_poly.type
_entity_poly.pdbx_seq_one_letter_code
_entity_poly.pdbx_strand_id
1 'polypeptide(L)'
;MQNIRMLQQQVNSLINQARHDIYSISATSDPTAKQVKLQRIWDALTSIQFLNDLLAAHAASSISAANDRQPLNTMPVGQPISPTSANPAVAVPNQTFTIQDLANYDGKNGRPAYVAVGGVVYDVTNNRAWAAATHFGLVSGRDYTQEFASCHAGQQSILATLPVVGRLV
;
A
#
# COMPACT_ATOMS: atom_id res chain seq x y z
N MET A 1 -6.96 9.62 -15.95
CA MET A 1 -5.80 9.14 -16.75
C MET A 1 -4.53 8.89 -15.92
N GLN A 2 -4.29 9.56 -14.78
CA GLN A 2 -3.07 9.34 -13.97
C GLN A 2 -2.95 7.93 -13.36
N ASN A 3 -4.07 7.29 -13.00
CA ASN A 3 -4.06 5.95 -12.36
C ASN A 3 -3.57 4.84 -13.30
N ILE A 4 -3.92 4.90 -14.59
CA ILE A 4 -3.52 3.88 -15.58
C ILE A 4 -2.00 3.89 -15.79
N ARG A 5 -1.39 5.08 -15.89
CA ARG A 5 0.07 5.19 -16.01
C ARG A 5 0.79 4.67 -14.76
N MET A 6 0.22 4.87 -13.58
CA MET A 6 0.77 4.34 -12.34
C MET A 6 0.72 2.80 -12.31
N LEU A 7 -0.43 2.21 -12.68
CA LEU A 7 -0.60 0.76 -12.77
C LEU A 7 0.37 0.15 -13.79
N GLN A 8 0.54 0.80 -14.95
CA GLN A 8 1.52 0.37 -15.95
C GLN A 8 2.96 0.42 -15.42
N GLN A 9 3.33 1.45 -14.67
CA GLN A 9 4.64 1.53 -14.03
C GLN A 9 4.84 0.42 -12.98
N GLN A 10 3.82 0.10 -12.18
CA GLN A 10 3.86 -0.98 -11.21
C GLN A 10 4.05 -2.34 -11.89
N VAL A 11 3.25 -2.65 -12.92
CA VAL A 11 3.39 -3.89 -13.71
C VAL A 11 4.80 -3.99 -14.31
N ASN A 12 5.32 -2.90 -14.89
CA ASN A 12 6.68 -2.89 -15.46
C ASN A 12 7.76 -3.15 -14.40
N SER A 13 7.61 -2.61 -13.20
CA SER A 13 8.56 -2.85 -12.11
C SER A 13 8.57 -4.31 -11.66
N LEU A 14 7.40 -4.94 -11.52
CA LEU A 14 7.24 -6.34 -11.15
C LEU A 14 7.83 -7.28 -12.22
N ILE A 15 7.60 -6.97 -13.50
CA ILE A 15 8.18 -7.71 -14.63
C ILE A 15 9.71 -7.62 -14.62
N ASN A 16 10.27 -6.43 -14.40
CA ASN A 16 11.72 -6.26 -14.36
C ASN A 16 12.36 -6.99 -13.16
N GLN A 17 11.71 -6.97 -11.99
CA GLN A 17 12.14 -7.72 -10.82
C GLN A 17 12.14 -9.23 -11.09
N ALA A 18 11.04 -9.77 -11.64
CA ALA A 18 10.95 -11.19 -11.99
C ALA A 18 12.03 -11.60 -13.00
N ARG A 19 12.27 -10.78 -14.05
CA ARG A 19 13.35 -11.02 -15.02
C ARG A 19 14.73 -11.07 -14.37
N HIS A 20 15.02 -10.13 -13.47
CA HIS A 20 16.31 -10.10 -12.76
C HIS A 20 16.49 -11.32 -11.86
N ASP A 21 15.45 -11.72 -11.13
CA ASP A 21 15.49 -12.89 -10.25
C ASP A 21 15.63 -14.18 -11.06
N ILE A 22 14.93 -14.32 -12.20
CA ILE A 22 15.09 -15.44 -13.15
C ILE A 22 16.52 -15.50 -13.70
N TYR A 23 17.08 -14.36 -14.10
CA TYR A 23 18.45 -14.33 -14.65
C TYR A 23 19.50 -14.71 -13.61
N SER A 24 19.36 -14.20 -12.38
CA SER A 24 20.37 -14.39 -11.33
C SER A 24 20.26 -15.73 -10.61
N ILE A 25 19.15 -16.45 -10.73
CA ILE A 25 18.96 -17.73 -10.02
C ILE A 25 19.93 -18.83 -10.48
N SER A 26 20.31 -18.84 -11.75
CA SER A 26 21.26 -19.80 -12.32
C SER A 26 22.69 -19.57 -11.80
N ALA A 27 23.02 -18.31 -11.48
CA ALA A 27 24.28 -17.91 -10.90
C ALA A 27 24.34 -18.04 -9.36
N THR A 28 23.22 -18.41 -8.72
CA THR A 28 23.10 -18.50 -7.26
C THR A 28 23.30 -19.94 -6.78
N SER A 29 24.40 -20.19 -6.05
CA SER A 29 24.72 -21.51 -5.49
C SER A 29 24.11 -21.76 -4.11
N ASP A 30 23.87 -20.71 -3.31
CA ASP A 30 23.27 -20.83 -1.99
C ASP A 30 21.80 -21.27 -2.08
N PRO A 31 21.42 -22.43 -1.48
CA PRO A 31 20.04 -22.91 -1.49
C PRO A 31 19.04 -21.91 -0.91
N THR A 32 19.40 -21.18 0.15
CA THR A 32 18.49 -20.23 0.80
C THR A 32 18.24 -19.02 -0.09
N ALA A 33 19.29 -18.40 -0.63
CA ALA A 33 19.17 -17.32 -1.59
C ALA A 33 18.39 -17.73 -2.85
N LYS A 34 18.56 -18.99 -3.30
CA LYS A 34 17.79 -19.54 -4.42
C LYS A 34 16.29 -19.62 -4.09
N GLN A 35 15.93 -20.08 -2.90
CA GLN A 35 14.54 -20.12 -2.43
C GLN A 35 13.92 -18.73 -2.33
N VAL A 36 14.66 -17.74 -1.81
CA VAL A 36 14.18 -16.35 -1.74
C VAL A 36 13.92 -15.77 -3.14
N LYS A 37 14.80 -16.05 -4.10
CA LYS A 37 14.59 -15.62 -5.50
C LYS A 37 13.37 -16.29 -6.13
N LEU A 38 13.18 -17.59 -5.91
CA LEU A 38 11.97 -18.30 -6.38
C LEU A 38 10.70 -17.71 -5.78
N GLN A 39 10.71 -17.41 -4.48
CA GLN A 39 9.57 -16.80 -3.80
C GLN A 39 9.26 -15.42 -4.40
N ARG A 40 10.27 -14.58 -4.60
CA ARG A 40 10.10 -13.25 -5.22
C ARG A 40 9.55 -13.31 -6.64
N ILE A 41 9.96 -14.30 -7.44
CA ILE A 41 9.39 -14.53 -8.79
C ILE A 41 7.91 -14.88 -8.66
N TRP A 42 7.57 -15.79 -7.76
CA TRP A 42 6.18 -16.21 -7.55
C TRP A 42 5.30 -15.04 -7.08
N ASP A 43 5.78 -14.24 -6.13
CA ASP A 43 5.07 -13.06 -5.61
C ASP A 43 4.85 -12.01 -6.71
N ALA A 44 5.85 -11.79 -7.57
CA ALA A 44 5.74 -10.86 -8.69
C ALA A 44 4.68 -11.30 -9.71
N LEU A 45 4.62 -12.60 -10.04
CA LEU A 45 3.60 -13.16 -10.94
C LEU A 45 2.19 -13.03 -10.35
N THR A 46 2.02 -13.37 -9.07
CA THR A 46 0.74 -13.23 -8.36
C THR A 46 0.29 -11.78 -8.30
N SER A 47 1.22 -10.84 -8.07
CA SER A 47 0.94 -9.40 -8.07
C SER A 47 0.52 -8.91 -9.46
N ILE A 48 1.16 -9.38 -10.53
CA ILE A 48 0.76 -9.06 -11.91
C ILE A 48 -0.66 -9.57 -12.21
N GLN A 49 -1.00 -10.79 -11.79
CA GLN A 49 -2.34 -11.34 -11.97
C GLN A 49 -3.39 -10.50 -11.24
N PHE A 50 -3.15 -10.15 -9.98
CA PHE A 50 -4.03 -9.27 -9.22
C PHE A 50 -4.23 -7.90 -9.88
N LEU A 51 -3.16 -7.29 -10.40
CA LEU A 51 -3.25 -6.00 -11.10
C LEU A 51 -4.07 -6.09 -12.39
N ASN A 52 -4.03 -7.23 -13.10
CA ASN A 52 -4.88 -7.47 -14.26
C ASN A 52 -6.35 -7.59 -13.87
N ASP A 53 -6.66 -8.34 -12.80
CA ASP A 53 -8.03 -8.50 -12.30
C ASP A 53 -8.59 -7.16 -11.78
N LEU A 54 -7.76 -6.37 -11.11
CA LEU A 54 -8.11 -5.03 -10.66
C LEU A 54 -8.41 -4.11 -11.86
N LEU A 55 -7.59 -4.15 -12.92
CA LEU A 55 -7.83 -3.37 -14.13
C LEU A 55 -9.17 -3.76 -14.81
N ALA A 56 -9.48 -5.07 -14.85
CA ALA A 56 -10.74 -5.57 -15.39
C ALA A 56 -11.95 -5.09 -14.57
N ALA A 57 -11.83 -5.08 -13.23
CA ALA A 57 -12.87 -4.56 -12.34
C ALA A 57 -13.12 -3.07 -12.55
N HIS A 58 -12.07 -2.25 -12.72
CA HIS A 58 -12.22 -0.82 -13.01
C HIS A 58 -12.96 -0.57 -14.33
N ALA A 59 -12.70 -1.38 -15.36
CA ALA A 59 -13.40 -1.28 -16.65
C ALA A 59 -14.90 -1.60 -16.52
N ALA A 60 -15.25 -2.61 -15.72
CA ALA A 60 -16.65 -2.98 -15.47
C ALA A 60 -17.40 -1.90 -14.67
N SER A 61 -16.76 -1.28 -13.67
CA SER A 61 -17.37 -0.19 -12.87
C SER A 61 -17.67 1.07 -13.72
N SER A 62 -16.85 1.37 -14.72
CA SER A 62 -17.10 2.50 -15.64
C SER A 62 -18.31 2.29 -16.56
N ILE A 63 -18.74 1.05 -16.81
CA ILE A 63 -19.92 0.74 -17.63
C ILE A 63 -21.20 0.88 -16.81
N SER A 64 -21.18 0.53 -15.52
CA SER A 64 -22.35 0.64 -14.64
C SER A 64 -22.74 2.10 -14.35
N ALA A 65 -21.77 3.02 -14.27
CA ALA A 65 -22.03 4.44 -14.04
C ALA A 65 -22.64 5.18 -15.26
N ALA A 66 -22.61 4.58 -16.45
CA ALA A 66 -23.17 5.19 -17.67
C ALA A 66 -24.68 4.93 -17.84
N ASN A 67 -25.26 3.96 -17.12
CA ASN A 67 -26.67 3.59 -17.25
C ASN A 67 -27.62 4.24 -16.24
N ASP A 68 -27.10 5.01 -15.26
CA ASP A 68 -27.90 5.56 -14.15
C ASP A 68 -28.07 7.09 -14.21
N ARG A 69 -28.42 7.62 -15.39
CA ARG A 69 -28.87 9.02 -15.53
C ARG A 69 -30.39 9.11 -15.36
N GLN A 70 -30.85 9.36 -14.14
CA GLN A 70 -32.17 9.96 -13.91
C GLN A 70 -32.14 11.48 -14.17
N PRO A 71 -33.25 12.10 -14.64
CA PRO A 71 -33.31 13.54 -14.92
C PRO A 71 -33.34 14.40 -13.65
N LEU A 72 -32.74 15.59 -13.77
CA LEU A 72 -32.54 16.61 -12.75
C LEU A 72 -33.87 17.33 -12.42
N ASN A 73 -34.39 17.17 -11.20
CA ASN A 73 -35.45 18.02 -10.65
C ASN A 73 -34.83 19.22 -9.92
N THR A 74 -35.46 20.38 -10.11
CA THR A 74 -35.05 21.74 -9.75
C THR A 74 -34.96 22.03 -8.25
N MET A 75 -34.05 22.95 -7.91
CA MET A 75 -33.78 23.49 -6.56
C MET A 75 -34.97 24.23 -5.92
N PRO A 76 -34.85 24.57 -4.62
CA PRO A 76 -34.55 25.97 -4.32
C PRO A 76 -33.40 26.24 -3.33
N VAL A 77 -32.90 27.46 -3.49
CA VAL A 77 -31.80 28.21 -2.88
C VAL A 77 -31.84 28.30 -1.34
N GLY A 78 -30.65 28.25 -0.72
CA GLY A 78 -30.30 29.16 0.38
C GLY A 78 -29.64 28.55 1.63
N GLN A 79 -28.31 28.52 1.71
CA GLN A 79 -27.56 28.69 2.98
C GLN A 79 -26.22 29.41 2.72
N PRO A 80 -25.80 30.36 3.58
CA PRO A 80 -24.58 31.14 3.41
C PRO A 80 -23.31 30.34 3.75
N ILE A 81 -22.32 30.43 2.87
CA ILE A 81 -20.97 29.90 3.04
C ILE A 81 -20.20 30.70 4.10
N SER A 82 -19.79 30.04 5.18
CA SER A 82 -18.76 30.56 6.09
C SER A 82 -17.37 30.10 5.62
N PRO A 83 -16.37 30.99 5.44
CA PRO A 83 -15.00 30.57 5.21
C PRO A 83 -14.31 30.40 6.56
N THR A 84 -14.04 29.17 6.99
CA THR A 84 -13.10 28.95 8.09
C THR A 84 -11.98 28.04 7.61
N SER A 85 -10.87 28.69 7.25
CA SER A 85 -9.55 28.07 7.25
C SER A 85 -9.23 27.64 8.68
N ALA A 86 -9.23 26.34 8.93
CA ALA A 86 -8.58 25.75 10.08
C ALA A 86 -7.73 24.58 9.57
N ASN A 87 -6.42 24.76 9.66
CA ASN A 87 -5.43 23.71 9.51
C ASN A 87 -5.77 22.55 10.46
N PRO A 88 -6.05 21.32 9.99
CA PRO A 88 -6.30 20.22 10.89
C PRO A 88 -4.96 19.75 11.46
N ALA A 89 -4.73 20.02 12.74
CA ALA A 89 -3.82 19.22 13.53
C ALA A 89 -4.28 17.76 13.38
N VAL A 90 -3.38 16.91 12.84
CA VAL A 90 -3.66 15.51 12.54
C VAL A 90 -4.13 14.81 13.81
N ALA A 91 -5.43 14.55 13.91
CA ALA A 91 -6.01 13.77 14.99
C ALA A 91 -5.47 12.33 14.84
N VAL A 92 -4.54 11.96 15.71
CA VAL A 92 -4.06 10.57 15.80
C VAL A 92 -5.22 9.74 16.35
N PRO A 93 -5.68 8.68 15.65
CA PRO A 93 -6.73 7.81 16.17
C PRO A 93 -6.32 7.19 17.51
N ASN A 94 -7.23 7.14 18.48
CA ASN A 94 -7.00 6.51 19.80
C ASN A 94 -6.97 4.96 19.75
N GLN A 95 -6.74 4.38 18.58
CA GLN A 95 -6.65 2.94 18.37
C GLN A 95 -5.32 2.42 18.91
N THR A 96 -5.37 1.34 19.68
CA THR A 96 -4.18 0.63 20.17
C THR A 96 -4.10 -0.74 19.54
N PHE A 97 -2.88 -1.18 19.24
CA PHE A 97 -2.59 -2.49 18.65
C PHE A 97 -1.58 -3.21 19.52
N THR A 98 -1.83 -4.47 19.84
CA THR A 98 -0.76 -5.36 20.31
C THR A 98 0.05 -5.85 19.11
N ILE A 99 1.21 -6.48 19.35
CA ILE A 99 1.97 -7.16 18.27
C ILE A 99 1.11 -8.23 17.58
N GLN A 100 0.26 -8.94 18.33
CA GLN A 100 -0.63 -9.96 17.77
C GLN A 100 -1.72 -9.35 16.90
N ASP A 101 -2.29 -8.21 17.32
CA ASP A 101 -3.27 -7.49 16.52
C ASP A 101 -2.64 -6.97 15.23
N LEU A 102 -1.46 -6.35 15.34
CA LEU A 102 -0.72 -5.80 14.21
C LEU A 102 -0.43 -6.87 13.14
N ALA A 103 -0.11 -8.10 13.55
CA ALA A 103 0.15 -9.21 12.64
C ALA A 103 -1.04 -9.57 11.72
N ASN A 104 -2.26 -9.16 12.04
CA ASN A 104 -3.43 -9.37 11.20
C ASN A 104 -3.55 -8.37 10.03
N TYR A 105 -2.74 -7.31 10.04
CA TYR A 105 -2.69 -6.26 9.03
C TYR A 105 -1.50 -6.45 8.10
N ASP A 106 -1.46 -7.62 7.46
CA ASP A 106 -0.37 -8.12 6.63
C ASP A 106 -0.54 -7.81 5.13
N GLY A 107 -1.60 -7.07 4.76
CA GLY A 107 -1.90 -6.73 3.37
C GLY A 107 -2.41 -7.89 2.51
N LYS A 108 -2.65 -9.08 3.09
CA LYS A 108 -3.10 -10.26 2.34
C LYS A 108 -4.62 -10.37 2.33
N ASN A 109 -5.15 -11.04 1.30
CA ASN A 109 -6.59 -11.31 1.18
C ASN A 109 -7.47 -10.05 1.29
N GLY A 110 -6.98 -8.92 0.78
CA GLY A 110 -7.68 -7.63 0.84
C GLY A 110 -7.65 -6.94 2.21
N ARG A 111 -6.90 -7.47 3.18
CA ARG A 111 -6.68 -6.80 4.47
C ARG A 111 -5.74 -5.61 4.31
N PRO A 112 -5.85 -4.58 5.17
CA PRO A 112 -4.88 -3.48 5.19
C PRO A 112 -3.47 -3.97 5.54
N ALA A 113 -2.46 -3.21 5.12
CA ALA A 113 -1.05 -3.43 5.43
C ALA A 113 -0.57 -2.35 6.39
N TYR A 114 -0.27 -2.70 7.64
CA TYR A 114 0.18 -1.76 8.68
C TYR A 114 1.60 -2.06 9.16
N VAL A 115 2.33 -1.05 9.62
CA VAL A 115 3.65 -1.23 10.25
C VAL A 115 3.78 -0.35 11.46
N ALA A 116 4.52 -0.79 12.48
CA ALA A 116 4.85 0.03 13.62
C ALA A 116 6.28 0.57 13.54
N VAL A 117 6.48 1.84 13.90
CA VAL A 117 7.80 2.47 14.09
C VAL A 117 7.72 3.41 15.29
N GLY A 118 8.60 3.22 16.27
CA GLY A 118 8.66 4.04 17.49
C GLY A 118 7.35 4.02 18.29
N GLY A 119 6.66 2.87 18.33
CA GLY A 119 5.37 2.73 19.02
C GLY A 119 4.18 3.35 18.28
N VAL A 120 4.36 3.83 17.05
CA VAL A 120 3.29 4.41 16.22
C VAL A 120 2.96 3.45 15.09
N VAL A 121 1.67 3.19 14.86
CA VAL A 121 1.21 2.32 13.77
C VAL A 121 0.79 3.17 12.58
N TYR A 122 1.36 2.87 11.42
CA TYR A 122 1.17 3.56 10.16
C TYR A 122 0.48 2.66 9.14
N ASP A 123 -0.43 3.23 8.36
CA ASP A 123 -1.03 2.58 7.20
C ASP A 123 -0.11 2.70 5.98
N VAL A 124 0.32 1.55 5.45
CA VAL A 124 1.15 1.47 4.24
C VAL A 124 0.42 0.82 3.07
N THR A 125 -0.87 0.52 3.20
CA THR A 125 -1.69 -0.21 2.20
C THR A 125 -1.61 0.40 0.81
N ASN A 126 -1.66 1.73 0.73
CA ASN A 126 -1.63 2.47 -0.54
C ASN A 126 -0.28 3.14 -0.80
N ASN A 127 0.75 2.81 -0.02
CA ASN A 127 2.07 3.37 -0.20
C ASN A 127 2.85 2.58 -1.27
N ARG A 128 3.34 3.29 -2.29
CA ARG A 128 4.07 2.69 -3.42
C ARG A 128 5.35 1.95 -2.99
N ALA A 129 6.03 2.39 -1.95
CA ALA A 129 7.24 1.75 -1.43
C ALA A 129 6.92 0.42 -0.72
N TRP A 130 5.66 0.19 -0.36
CA TRP A 130 5.14 -1.00 0.31
C TRP A 130 4.29 -1.86 -0.64
N ALA A 131 4.61 -1.88 -1.93
CA ALA A 131 3.89 -2.68 -2.91
C ALA A 131 3.83 -4.17 -2.50
N ALA A 132 2.68 -4.80 -2.75
CA ALA A 132 2.37 -6.15 -2.27
C ALA A 132 2.54 -6.32 -0.74
N ALA A 133 2.40 -5.24 0.01
CA ALA A 133 2.57 -5.20 1.46
C ALA A 133 3.99 -5.56 1.95
N THR A 134 5.00 -5.31 1.09
CA THR A 134 6.41 -5.60 1.37
C THR A 134 7.32 -4.41 1.09
N HIS A 135 8.45 -4.33 1.80
CA HIS A 135 9.48 -3.32 1.59
C HIS A 135 10.88 -3.91 1.81
N PHE A 136 11.66 -4.11 0.75
CA PHE A 136 13.01 -4.72 0.80
C PHE A 136 13.10 -6.04 1.59
N GLY A 137 12.11 -6.93 1.43
CA GLY A 137 12.07 -8.22 2.14
C GLY A 137 11.42 -8.16 3.53
N LEU A 138 11.06 -6.97 4.00
CA LEU A 138 10.17 -6.77 5.14
C LEU A 138 8.71 -6.96 4.69
N VAL A 139 7.87 -7.46 5.60
CA VAL A 139 6.44 -7.71 5.37
C VAL A 139 5.62 -6.89 6.35
N SER A 140 4.49 -6.36 5.93
CA SER A 140 3.61 -5.62 6.84
C SER A 140 3.05 -6.52 7.97
N GLY A 141 2.47 -5.88 8.98
CA GLY A 141 1.99 -6.49 10.22
C GLY A 141 3.05 -6.62 11.30
N ARG A 142 4.10 -5.79 11.29
CA ARG A 142 5.25 -5.90 12.22
C ARG A 142 5.76 -4.53 12.69
N ASP A 143 6.50 -4.54 13.80
CA ASP A 143 7.30 -3.41 14.27
C ASP A 143 8.67 -3.43 13.61
N TYR A 144 9.01 -2.31 12.98
CA TYR A 144 10.26 -2.08 12.27
C TYR A 144 11.03 -0.87 12.81
N THR A 145 10.90 -0.59 14.09
CA THR A 145 11.61 0.51 14.76
C THR A 145 13.12 0.42 14.54
N GLN A 146 13.71 -0.77 14.65
CA GLN A 146 15.16 -0.96 14.52
C GLN A 146 15.62 -0.83 13.06
N GLU A 147 14.90 -1.46 12.14
CA GLU A 147 15.17 -1.45 10.71
C GLU A 147 15.02 -0.05 10.13
N PHE A 148 13.99 0.68 10.56
CA PHE A 148 13.81 2.08 10.19
C PHE A 148 14.96 2.94 10.73
N ALA A 149 15.34 2.78 12.00
CA ALA A 149 16.46 3.53 12.57
C ALA A 149 17.79 3.25 11.85
N SER A 150 18.02 2.01 11.42
CA SER A 150 19.23 1.60 10.69
C SER A 150 19.28 2.13 9.26
N CYS A 151 18.17 2.10 8.52
CA CYS A 151 18.14 2.45 7.10
C CYS A 151 17.77 3.92 6.83
N HIS A 152 17.07 4.56 7.76
CA HIS A 152 16.47 5.89 7.61
C HIS A 152 16.84 6.84 8.76
N ALA A 153 18.05 6.69 9.31
CA ALA A 153 18.57 7.58 10.36
C ALA A 153 18.44 9.05 9.93
N GLY A 154 17.74 9.85 10.75
CA GLY A 154 17.51 11.28 10.50
C GLY A 154 16.44 11.60 9.44
N GLN A 155 15.72 10.60 8.92
CA GLN A 155 14.69 10.77 7.88
C GLN A 155 13.26 10.54 8.41
N GLN A 156 12.96 11.03 9.62
CA GLN A 156 11.62 10.90 10.23
C GLN A 156 10.50 11.52 9.39
N SER A 157 10.82 12.46 8.48
CA SER A 157 9.86 13.05 7.54
C SER A 157 9.20 12.01 6.62
N ILE A 158 9.83 10.85 6.39
CA ILE A 158 9.22 9.74 5.65
C ILE A 158 7.94 9.27 6.34
N LEU A 159 7.98 9.09 7.67
CA LEU A 159 6.82 8.64 8.45
C LEU A 159 5.69 9.68 8.47
N ALA A 160 6.02 10.97 8.37
CA ALA A 160 5.02 12.03 8.30
C ALA A 160 4.18 12.02 7.01
N THR A 161 4.63 11.28 5.99
CA THR A 161 3.84 11.08 4.75
C THR A 161 2.83 9.94 4.86
N LEU A 162 2.90 9.15 5.94
CA LEU A 162 2.04 7.98 6.14
C LEU A 162 0.85 8.33 7.06
N PRO A 163 -0.36 7.83 6.76
CA PRO A 163 -1.47 7.93 7.69
C PRO A 163 -1.15 7.20 9.00
N VAL A 164 -1.33 7.88 10.12
CA VAL A 164 -1.24 7.26 11.45
C VAL A 164 -2.59 6.63 11.78
N VAL A 165 -2.57 5.34 12.12
CA VAL A 165 -3.78 4.59 12.46
C VAL A 165 -3.86 4.19 13.93
N GLY A 166 -2.78 4.37 14.71
CA GLY A 166 -2.82 4.17 16.15
C GLY A 166 -1.45 4.05 16.82
N ARG A 167 -1.44 3.39 17.97
CA ARG A 167 -0.24 3.14 18.80
C ARG A 167 -0.04 1.64 19.03
N LEU A 168 1.22 1.22 19.10
CA LEU A 168 1.59 -0.12 19.53
C LEU A 168 1.69 -0.14 21.06
N VAL A 169 1.09 -1.16 21.71
CA VAL A 169 1.06 -1.35 23.17
C VAL A 169 1.46 -2.75 23.59
#